data_AF-F9PRU3-F1
#
_entry.id   AF-F9PRU3-F1
#
_cell.length_a   1.000
_cell.length_b   1.000
_cell.length_c   1.000
_cell.angle_alpha   90.00
_cell.angle_beta   90.00
_cell.angle_gamma   90.00
#
_symmetry.space_group_name_H-M   'P 1'
#
loop_
_entity.id
_entity.type
_entity.pdbx_description
1 polymer ?
#
loop_
_entity_poly.entity_id
_entity_poly.type
_entity_poly.pdbx_seq_one_letter_code
_entity_poly.pdbx_strand_id
1 'polypeptide(L)'
;MSTAQVKYINVSGERISEQNTKAYGITRESSLYKNITLFIFTFITLVFSVVILYGYLNIAQQNRIINTLNSEIRSLETERDDYNMKLEPYKSVDRIAKLARLNYNMDFPKKEQVKYLDKID
;
A
#
# COMPACT_ATOMS: atom_id res chain seq x y z
N MET A 1 112.27 11.13 -4.95
CA MET A 1 111.42 9.92 -4.90
C MET A 1 110.93 9.72 -3.47
N SER A 2 109.64 9.96 -3.22
CA SER A 2 108.90 9.46 -2.05
C SER A 2 107.41 9.63 -2.40
N THR A 3 106.68 8.53 -2.45
CA THR A 3 105.30 8.46 -2.94
C THR A 3 104.33 8.77 -1.80
N ALA A 4 103.51 9.82 -1.95
CA ALA A 4 102.38 10.05 -1.08
C ALA A 4 101.29 9.01 -1.39
N GLN A 5 100.93 8.18 -0.41
CA GLN A 5 99.81 7.26 -0.52
C GLN A 5 98.50 7.99 -0.20
N VAL A 6 97.60 8.06 -1.19
CA VAL A 6 96.25 8.61 -1.01
C VAL A 6 95.33 7.48 -0.56
N LYS A 7 94.76 7.63 0.64
CA LYS A 7 93.77 6.70 1.23
C LYS A 7 92.38 7.12 0.77
N TYR A 8 91.73 6.30 -0.04
CA TYR A 8 90.34 6.53 -0.45
C TYR A 8 89.41 6.19 0.72
N ILE A 9 88.59 7.17 1.12
CA ILE A 9 87.49 6.96 2.07
C ILE A 9 86.34 6.33 1.28
N ASN A 10 85.98 5.09 1.64
CA ASN A 10 84.74 4.48 1.15
C ASN A 10 83.57 5.26 1.73
N VAL A 11 83.01 6.17 0.93
CA VAL A 11 81.72 6.77 1.24
C VAL A 11 80.71 5.64 1.12
N SER A 12 80.23 5.13 2.26
CA SER A 12 79.15 4.15 2.29
C SER A 12 78.03 4.68 1.42
N GLY A 13 77.60 3.87 0.45
CA GLY A 13 76.44 4.14 -0.38
C GLY A 13 75.14 4.04 0.41
N GLU A 14 75.07 4.67 1.59
CA GLU A 14 73.81 5.02 2.26
C GLU A 14 73.15 6.14 1.46
N ARG A 15 72.72 5.80 0.25
CA ARG A 15 71.75 6.57 -0.49
C ARG A 15 70.63 5.65 -0.92
N ILE A 16 69.61 5.68 -0.07
CA ILE A 16 68.21 5.62 -0.47
C ILE A 16 67.84 4.24 -1.01
N SER A 17 67.57 3.33 -0.07
CA SER A 17 66.51 2.34 -0.23
C SER A 17 65.20 3.11 -0.45
N GLU A 18 64.99 3.59 -1.68
CA GLU A 18 63.70 4.04 -2.14
C GLU A 18 62.84 2.79 -2.16
N GLN A 19 62.02 2.67 -1.12
CA GLN A 19 60.97 1.69 -1.03
C GLN A 19 60.10 1.90 -2.27
N ASN A 20 60.35 1.10 -3.30
CA ASN A 20 59.44 0.90 -4.41
C ASN A 20 58.17 0.30 -3.76
N THR A 21 57.31 1.16 -3.23
CA THR A 21 55.93 0.85 -2.96
C THR A 21 55.34 0.59 -4.34
N LYS A 22 55.46 -0.67 -4.77
CA LYS A 22 54.81 -1.19 -5.96
C LYS A 22 53.39 -0.66 -5.90
N ALA A 23 53.03 0.24 -6.82
CA ALA A 23 51.67 0.68 -6.98
C ALA A 23 50.85 -0.60 -7.08
N TYR A 24 49.99 -0.83 -6.07
CA TYR A 24 49.14 -2.00 -6.01
C TYR A 24 48.46 -2.11 -7.37
N GLY A 25 48.73 -3.24 -8.03
CA GLY A 25 48.45 -3.42 -9.43
C GLY A 25 47.02 -3.03 -9.75
N ILE A 26 46.86 -2.29 -10.85
CA ILE A 26 45.59 -2.30 -11.58
C ILE A 26 45.38 -3.77 -11.91
N THR A 27 44.56 -4.45 -11.11
CA THR A 27 44.15 -5.81 -11.39
C THR A 27 43.41 -5.71 -12.72
N ARG A 28 44.03 -6.25 -13.77
CA ARG A 28 43.36 -6.50 -15.03
C ARG A 28 42.36 -7.62 -14.74
N GLU A 29 41.26 -7.28 -14.08
CA GLU A 29 40.13 -8.19 -13.94
C GLU A 29 39.75 -8.62 -15.34
N SER A 30 39.63 -9.93 -15.54
CA SER A 30 39.28 -10.45 -16.85
C SER A 30 37.92 -9.87 -17.22
N SER A 31 37.85 -9.22 -18.39
CA SER A 31 36.66 -8.52 -18.90
C SER A 31 35.40 -9.39 -18.89
N LEU A 32 35.58 -10.72 -18.89
CA LEU A 32 34.54 -11.72 -18.77
C LEU A 32 33.74 -11.60 -17.46
N TYR A 33 34.37 -11.44 -16.30
CA TYR A 33 33.65 -11.31 -15.03
C TYR A 33 32.82 -10.03 -14.99
N LYS A 34 33.36 -8.92 -15.51
CA LYS A 34 32.64 -7.64 -15.61
C LYS A 34 31.41 -7.73 -16.53
N ASN A 35 31.49 -8.49 -17.62
CA ASN A 35 30.37 -8.68 -18.53
C ASN A 35 29.28 -9.58 -17.91
N ILE A 36 29.69 -10.62 -17.18
CA ILE A 36 28.76 -11.53 -16.48
C ILE A 36 28.01 -10.79 -15.37
N THR A 37 28.70 -9.98 -14.56
CA THR A 37 28.05 -9.21 -13.49
C THR A 37 27.06 -8.20 -14.05
N LEU A 38 27.40 -7.54 -15.16
CA LEU A 38 26.50 -6.61 -15.85
C LEU A 38 25.27 -7.33 -16.44
N PHE A 39 25.45 -8.53 -17.00
CA PHE A 39 24.34 -9.37 -17.47
C PHE A 39 23.42 -9.79 -16.33
N ILE A 40 23.96 -10.20 -15.18
CA ILE A 40 23.16 -10.55 -14.00
C ILE A 40 22.38 -9.34 -13.51
N PHE A 41 23.02 -8.18 -13.42
CA PHE A 41 22.36 -6.96 -12.93
C PHE A 41 21.22 -6.52 -13.86
N THR A 42 21.44 -6.56 -15.18
CA THR A 42 20.40 -6.25 -16.18
C THR A 42 19.26 -7.27 -16.17
N PHE A 43 19.56 -8.55 -15.93
CA PHE A 43 18.53 -9.57 -15.78
C PHE A 43 17.68 -9.34 -14.52
N ILE A 44 18.32 -9.03 -13.39
CA ILE A 44 17.63 -8.72 -12.14
C ILE A 44 16.72 -7.50 -12.32
N THR A 45 17.21 -6.40 -12.91
CA THR A 45 16.38 -5.20 -13.13
C THR A 45 15.21 -5.47 -14.06
N LEU A 46 15.37 -6.32 -15.07
CA LEU A 46 14.29 -6.76 -15.93
C LEU A 46 13.21 -7.54 -15.15
N VAL A 47 13.61 -8.50 -14.32
CA VAL A 47 12.67 -9.27 -13.48
C VAL A 47 11.90 -8.34 -12.53
N PHE A 48 12.59 -7.42 -11.85
CA PHE A 48 11.95 -6.45 -10.97
C PHE A 48 10.95 -5.57 -11.72
N SER A 49 11.29 -5.14 -12.92
CA SER A 49 10.40 -4.31 -13.76
C SER A 49 9.10 -5.05 -14.10
N VAL A 50 9.18 -6.35 -14.42
CA VAL A 50 7.99 -7.19 -14.68
C VAL A 50 7.15 -7.37 -13.42
N VAL A 51 7.77 -7.62 -12.27
CA VAL A 51 7.06 -7.80 -10.98
C VAL A 51 6.31 -6.52 -10.58
N ILE A 52 6.97 -5.36 -10.71
CA ILE A 52 6.35 -4.06 -10.41
C ILE A 52 5.17 -3.81 -11.33
N LEU A 53 5.31 -4.10 -12.63
CA LEU A 53 4.24 -3.93 -13.60
C LEU A 53 3.02 -4.82 -13.28
N TYR A 54 3.27 -6.09 -12.93
CA TYR A 54 2.20 -7.01 -12.55
C TYR A 54 1.48 -6.56 -11.27
N GLY A 55 2.25 -6.10 -10.27
CA GLY A 55 1.70 -5.51 -9.05
C GLY A 55 0.82 -4.29 -9.34
N TYR A 56 1.27 -3.40 -10.23
CA TYR A 56 0.50 -2.23 -10.64
C TYR A 56 -0.80 -2.61 -11.35
N LEU A 57 -0.76 -3.62 -12.22
CA LEU A 57 -1.96 -4.09 -12.94
C LEU A 57 -3.02 -4.61 -11.96
N ASN A 58 -2.60 -5.38 -10.95
CA ASN A 58 -3.49 -5.89 -9.92
C ASN A 58 -4.10 -4.77 -9.07
N ILE A 59 -3.30 -3.78 -8.67
CA ILE A 59 -3.79 -2.61 -7.92
C ILE A 59 -4.80 -1.83 -8.76
N ALA A 60 -4.53 -1.62 -10.05
CA ALA A 60 -5.44 -0.94 -10.96
C ALA A 60 -6.77 -1.70 -11.12
N GLN A 61 -6.72 -3.03 -11.22
CA GLN A 61 -7.92 -3.86 -11.27
C GLN A 61 -8.72 -3.78 -9.97
N GLN A 62 -8.05 -3.85 -8.81
CA GLN A 62 -8.70 -3.72 -7.50
C GLN A 62 -9.35 -2.34 -7.33
N ASN A 63 -8.68 -1.27 -7.75
CA ASN A 63 -9.25 0.08 -7.70
C ASN A 63 -10.51 0.22 -8.55
N ARG A 64 -10.57 -0.43 -9.72
CA ARG A 64 -11.81 -0.47 -10.53
C ARG A 64 -12.94 -1.16 -9.79
N ILE A 65 -12.67 -2.32 -9.18
CA ILE A 65 -13.66 -3.07 -8.40
C ILE A 65 -14.17 -2.22 -7.23
N ILE A 66 -13.28 -1.57 -6.50
CA ILE A 66 -13.62 -0.67 -5.38
C ILE A 66 -14.53 0.46 -5.86
N ASN A 67 -14.22 1.09 -7.00
CA ASN A 67 -15.04 2.17 -7.54
C ASN A 67 -16.44 1.69 -7.94
N THR A 68 -16.54 0.52 -8.56
CA THR A 68 -17.83 -0.09 -8.90
C THR A 68 -18.64 -0.36 -7.64
N LEU A 69 -18.05 -1.01 -6.63
CA LEU A 69 -18.72 -1.31 -5.36
C LEU A 69 -19.19 -0.04 -4.64
N ASN A 70 -18.35 1.00 -4.61
CA ASN A 70 -18.73 2.28 -4.01
C ASN A 70 -19.90 2.95 -4.75
N SER A 71 -19.95 2.83 -6.08
CA SER A 71 -21.08 3.34 -6.86
C SER A 71 -22.37 2.57 -6.57
N GLU A 72 -22.27 1.25 -6.40
CA GLU A 72 -23.39 0.38 -6.07
C GLU A 72 -23.93 0.69 -4.68
N ILE A 73 -23.06 0.83 -3.67
CA ILE A 73 -23.43 1.24 -2.31
C ILE A 73 -24.21 2.56 -2.35
N ARG A 74 -23.71 3.56 -3.06
CA ARG A 74 -24.39 4.86 -3.17
C ARG A 74 -25.78 4.73 -3.81
N SER A 75 -25.92 3.89 -4.84
CA SER A 75 -27.22 3.66 -5.48
C SER A 75 -28.21 2.98 -4.53
N LEU A 76 -27.76 1.96 -3.77
CA LEU A 76 -28.58 1.24 -2.80
C LEU A 76 -28.96 2.13 -1.61
N GLU A 77 -28.08 3.02 -1.16
CA GLU A 77 -28.40 4.02 -0.13
C GLU A 77 -29.49 4.98 -0.62
N THR A 78 -29.36 5.45 -1.86
CA THR A 78 -30.37 6.33 -2.48
C THR A 78 -31.73 5.62 -2.58
N GLU A 79 -31.74 4.35 -3.00
CA GLU A 79 -32.96 3.56 -3.10
C GLU A 79 -33.59 3.32 -1.71
N ARG A 80 -32.77 3.00 -0.70
CA ARG A 80 -33.23 2.83 0.67
C ARG A 80 -33.82 4.12 1.24
N ASP A 81 -33.21 5.27 0.95
CA ASP A 81 -33.74 6.56 1.40
C ASP A 81 -35.04 6.93 0.68
N ASP A 82 -35.17 6.63 -0.62
CA ASP A 82 -36.42 6.80 -1.37
C ASP A 82 -37.55 5.91 -0.81
N TYR A 83 -37.27 4.63 -0.51
CA TYR A 83 -38.25 3.77 0.15
C TYR A 83 -38.62 4.28 1.55
N ASN A 84 -37.66 4.77 2.32
CA ASN A 84 -37.93 5.35 3.63
C ASN A 84 -38.84 6.58 3.54
N MET A 85 -38.58 7.47 2.59
CA MET A 85 -39.42 8.63 2.31
C MET A 85 -40.83 8.21 1.85
N LYS A 86 -40.94 7.20 0.98
CA LYS A 86 -42.24 6.65 0.55
C LYS A 86 -43.02 6.02 1.70
N LEU A 87 -42.35 5.41 2.68
CA LEU A 87 -42.97 4.78 3.85
C LEU A 87 -43.34 5.80 4.94
N GLU A 88 -42.66 6.93 5.02
CA GLU A 88 -42.85 7.93 6.07
C GLU A 88 -44.33 8.38 6.23
N PRO A 89 -45.08 8.68 5.16
CA PRO A 89 -46.49 9.01 5.26
C PRO A 89 -47.37 7.89 5.82
N TYR A 90 -46.93 6.62 5.77
CA TYR A 90 -47.71 5.47 6.25
C TYR A 90 -47.44 5.14 7.72
N LYS A 91 -46.43 5.76 8.35
CA LYS A 91 -46.09 5.53 9.76
C LYS A 91 -46.94 6.35 10.73
N SER A 92 -47.67 7.36 10.26
CA SER A 92 -48.45 8.22 11.16
C SER A 92 -49.67 7.49 11.71
N VAL A 93 -49.75 7.40 13.04
CA VAL A 93 -50.87 6.76 13.77
C VAL A 93 -52.20 7.38 13.38
N ASP A 94 -52.24 8.68 13.12
CA ASP A 94 -53.44 9.40 12.68
C ASP A 94 -53.93 8.95 11.30
N ARG A 95 -53.03 8.79 10.32
CA ARG A 95 -53.41 8.28 9.00
C ARG A 95 -53.84 6.82 9.07
N ILE A 96 -53.16 6.02 9.88
CA ILE A 96 -53.54 4.62 10.13
C ILE A 96 -54.96 4.56 10.73
N ALA A 97 -55.22 5.36 11.77
CA ALA A 97 -56.54 5.44 12.41
C ALA A 97 -57.62 5.93 11.44
N LYS A 98 -57.30 6.92 10.60
CA LYS A 98 -58.22 7.42 9.57
C LYS A 98 -58.56 6.35 8.53
N LEU A 99 -57.56 5.62 8.03
CA LEU A 99 -57.79 4.51 7.10
C LEU A 99 -58.54 3.35 7.75
N ALA A 100 -58.24 3.02 9.00
CA ALA A 100 -58.92 1.97 9.76
C ALA A 100 -60.41 2.29 9.97
N ARG A 101 -60.74 3.54 10.29
CA ARG A 101 -62.12 4.03 10.38
C ARG A 101 -62.83 4.00 9.03
N LEU A 102 -62.21 4.54 8.00
CA LEU A 102 -62.84 4.70 6.67
C LEU A 102 -63.07 3.37 5.95
N ASN A 103 -62.10 2.45 6.00
CA ASN A 103 -62.13 1.23 5.20
C ASN A 103 -62.64 0.01 5.98
N TYR A 104 -62.49 0.00 7.31
CA TYR A 104 -62.78 -1.17 8.13
C TYR A 104 -63.79 -0.89 9.25
N ASN A 105 -64.36 0.31 9.31
CA ASN A 105 -65.25 0.76 10.39
C ASN A 105 -64.67 0.49 11.80
N MET A 106 -63.34 0.51 11.92
CA MET A 106 -62.66 0.32 13.19
C MET A 106 -62.67 1.62 13.97
N ASP A 107 -63.32 1.62 15.13
CA ASP A 107 -63.27 2.74 16.07
C ASP A 107 -62.45 2.40 17.30
N PHE A 108 -61.89 3.45 17.93
CA PHE A 108 -61.22 3.28 19.20
C PHE A 108 -62.22 2.83 20.27
N PRO A 109 -61.84 1.90 21.15
CA PRO A 109 -62.72 1.42 22.21
C PRO A 109 -63.10 2.57 23.15
N LYS A 110 -64.37 2.60 23.58
CA LYS A 110 -64.83 3.57 24.59
C LYS A 110 -64.21 3.26 25.95
N LYS A 111 -64.09 4.25 26.83
CA LYS A 111 -63.52 4.09 28.19
C LYS A 111 -64.19 2.94 28.97
N GLU A 112 -65.48 2.72 28.74
CA GLU A 112 -66.29 1.66 29.35
C GLU A 112 -65.93 0.24 28.86
N GLN A 113 -65.28 0.13 27.70
CA GLN A 113 -64.92 -1.13 27.04
C GLN A 113 -63.45 -1.52 27.28
N VAL A 114 -62.65 -0.64 27.91
CA VAL A 114 -61.24 -0.89 28.22
C VAL A 114 -61.14 -1.46 29.63
N LYS A 115 -60.76 -2.73 29.75
CA LYS A 115 -60.43 -3.35 31.04
C LYS A 115 -58.92 -3.51 31.14
N TYR A 116 -58.29 -2.77 32.04
CA TYR A 116 -56.89 -2.97 32.38
C TYR A 116 -56.77 -4.26 33.21
N LEU A 117 -55.88 -5.17 32.79
CA LEU A 117 -55.53 -6.32 33.61
C LEU A 117 -54.59 -5.84 34.72
N ASP A 118 -54.91 -6.19 35.97
CA ASP A 118 -53.97 -5.97 37.07
C ASP A 118 -52.69 -6.77 36.79
N LYS A 119 -51.55 -6.15 37.12
CA LYS A 119 -50.26 -6.85 37.04
C LYS A 119 -50.32 -8.07 37.94
N ILE A 120 -50.02 -9.23 37.37
CA ILE A 120 -49.74 -10.43 38.14
C ILE A 120 -48.35 -10.20 38.75
N ASP A 121 -48.28 -10.12 40.08
CA ASP A 121 -47.04 -10.06 40.86
C ASP A 121 -46.16 -11.31 40.67
#